data_AF-A0A836H983-F1
#
_entry.id   AF-A0A836H983-F1
#
_cell.length_a   1.000
_cell.length_b   1.000
_cell.length_c   1.000
_cell.angle_alpha   90.00
_cell.angle_beta   90.00
_cell.angle_gamma   90.00
#
_symmetry.space_group_name_H-M   'P 1'
#
loop_
_entity.id
_entity.type
_entity.pdbx_description
1 polymer ?
#
loop_
_entity_poly.entity_id
_entity_poly.type
_entity_poly.pdbx_seq_one_letter_code
_entity_poly.pdbx_strand_id
1 'polypeptide(L)'
;MEEFDVCKRGTVKASTWTTRVLSLHSHLGIAAITRHNRPQDRFYRCMRVSSVHIWPQYNQKHVTENFDSVAVKLTVRVKGIPAKIRVREARSATGPVKVYHCTMKGPEAVKHAWMLRFRSYEEFEGAMRLFQAMKVSDQHSSLATSAETRRPAQGGEETTAEGEIDALLQRSMIPGDLNKGLEPICAQWQQTRLKEDECAKT
;
A
#
# COMPACT_ATOMS: atom_id res chain seq x y z
N MET A 1 5.64 -5.24 8.86
CA MET A 1 4.58 -5.23 7.83
C MET A 1 3.26 -5.26 8.54
N GLU A 2 2.29 -4.50 8.04
CA GLU A 2 0.92 -4.49 8.53
C GLU A 2 0.02 -5.18 7.51
N GLU A 3 -1.02 -5.86 7.98
CA GLU A 3 -1.88 -6.73 7.18
C GLU A 3 -3.34 -6.26 7.24
N PHE A 4 -4.02 -6.31 6.08
CA PHE A 4 -5.41 -5.88 5.91
C PHE A 4 -6.19 -6.92 5.13
N ASP A 5 -7.43 -7.17 5.52
CA ASP A 5 -8.33 -8.03 4.75
C ASP A 5 -8.94 -7.25 3.59
N VAL A 6 -8.71 -7.71 2.36
CA VAL A 6 -9.16 -7.01 1.15
C VAL A 6 -9.80 -7.96 0.16
N CYS A 7 -10.70 -7.43 -0.64
CA CYS A 7 -11.20 -8.07 -1.84
C CYS A 7 -10.38 -7.59 -3.04
N LYS A 8 -9.69 -8.51 -3.72
CA LYS A 8 -8.98 -8.20 -4.95
C LYS A 8 -9.82 -8.55 -6.18
N ARG A 9 -9.91 -7.61 -7.13
CA ARG A 9 -10.54 -7.83 -8.44
C ARG A 9 -9.76 -8.84 -9.28
N GLY A 10 -10.49 -9.74 -9.93
CA GLY A 10 -9.97 -10.70 -10.90
C GLY A 10 -9.42 -10.00 -12.14
N THR A 11 -8.36 -10.56 -12.73
CA THR A 11 -7.77 -10.03 -13.98
C THR A 11 -8.49 -10.54 -15.23
N VAL A 12 -9.10 -11.72 -15.15
CA VAL A 12 -9.81 -12.37 -16.28
C VAL A 12 -11.29 -11.98 -16.29
N LYS A 13 -11.95 -12.11 -15.13
CA LYS A 13 -13.35 -11.72 -14.95
C LYS A 13 -13.42 -10.51 -14.04
N ALA A 14 -13.71 -9.37 -14.63
CA ALA A 14 -13.66 -8.08 -13.97
C ALA A 14 -14.79 -7.90 -12.94
N SER A 15 -15.85 -8.69 -13.00
CA SER A 15 -16.92 -8.74 -11.99
C SER A 15 -16.57 -9.59 -10.77
N THR A 16 -15.50 -10.40 -10.83
CA THR A 16 -15.15 -11.32 -9.75
C THR A 16 -14.22 -10.64 -8.74
N TRP A 17 -14.66 -10.59 -7.49
CA TRP A 17 -13.87 -10.16 -6.35
C TRP A 17 -13.52 -11.37 -5.49
N THR A 18 -12.29 -11.42 -4.98
CA THR A 18 -11.85 -12.56 -4.17
C THR A 18 -11.06 -12.09 -2.96
N THR A 19 -11.37 -12.65 -1.79
CA THR A 19 -10.74 -12.27 -0.50
C THR A 19 -9.26 -12.61 -0.49
N ARG A 20 -8.45 -11.68 0.02
CA ARG A 20 -7.00 -11.73 0.16
C ARG A 20 -6.57 -11.03 1.43
N VAL A 21 -5.36 -11.33 1.87
CA VAL A 21 -4.64 -10.52 2.84
C VAL A 21 -3.66 -9.65 2.06
N LEU A 22 -3.72 -8.34 2.28
CA LEU A 22 -2.77 -7.36 1.80
C LEU A 22 -1.75 -7.08 2.89
N SER A 23 -0.48 -7.36 2.64
CA SER A 23 0.62 -6.99 3.54
C SER A 23 1.36 -5.77 2.99
N LEU A 24 1.48 -4.72 3.78
CA LEU A 24 2.16 -3.48 3.42
C LEU A 24 3.45 -3.31 4.22
N HIS A 25 4.53 -2.94 3.53
CA HIS A 25 5.78 -2.52 4.13
C HIS A 25 6.06 -1.08 3.75
N SER A 26 5.81 -0.14 4.66
CA SER A 26 5.99 1.30 4.44
C SER A 26 7.44 1.64 4.03
N HIS A 27 8.42 1.22 4.83
CA HIS A 27 9.82 1.55 4.60
C HIS A 27 10.37 1.03 3.25
N LEU A 28 10.07 -0.22 2.91
CA LEU A 28 10.48 -0.81 1.62
C LEU A 28 9.54 -0.43 0.46
N GLY A 29 8.43 0.29 0.72
CA GLY A 29 7.35 0.59 -0.22
C GLY A 29 6.87 -0.62 -1.03
N ILE A 30 6.64 -1.73 -0.32
CA ILE A 30 6.19 -2.98 -0.93
C ILE A 30 4.75 -3.27 -0.52
N ALA A 31 3.97 -3.73 -1.48
CA ALA A 31 2.68 -4.37 -1.25
C ALA A 31 2.77 -5.84 -1.66
N ALA A 32 2.31 -6.74 -0.80
CA ALA A 32 2.19 -8.16 -1.07
C ALA A 32 0.74 -8.60 -0.86
N ILE A 33 0.29 -9.58 -1.64
CA ILE A 33 -1.03 -10.20 -1.48
C ILE A 33 -0.90 -11.72 -1.42
N THR A 34 -1.81 -12.33 -0.67
CA THR A 34 -1.94 -13.78 -0.65
C THR A 34 -2.47 -14.36 -1.96
N ARG A 35 -2.38 -15.69 -2.08
CA ARG A 35 -3.12 -16.43 -3.10
C ARG A 35 -4.57 -16.64 -2.67
N HIS A 36 -5.47 -16.80 -3.66
CA HIS A 36 -6.86 -17.17 -3.39
C HIS A 36 -6.94 -18.45 -2.56
N ASN A 37 -7.73 -18.43 -1.49
CA ASN A 37 -7.97 -19.58 -0.61
C ASN A 37 -6.69 -20.19 -0.01
N ARG A 38 -5.60 -19.44 0.05
CA ARG A 38 -4.33 -19.86 0.65
C ARG A 38 -3.71 -18.70 1.43
N PRO A 39 -4.25 -18.35 2.60
CA PRO A 39 -3.76 -17.24 3.41
C PRO A 39 -2.32 -17.45 3.91
N GLN A 40 -1.83 -18.70 3.93
CA GLN A 40 -0.45 -19.02 4.32
C GLN A 40 0.59 -18.52 3.30
N ASP A 41 0.20 -18.36 2.03
CA ASP A 41 1.08 -17.90 0.94
C ASP A 41 1.13 -16.36 0.89
N ARG A 42 1.68 -15.75 1.96
CA ARG A 42 1.66 -14.28 2.20
C ARG A 42 2.36 -13.45 1.13
N PHE A 43 3.30 -14.06 0.39
CA PHE A 43 4.11 -13.37 -0.62
C PHE A 43 3.85 -13.87 -2.05
N TYR A 44 2.66 -14.44 -2.30
CA TYR A 44 2.28 -14.99 -3.61
C TYR A 44 2.51 -14.00 -4.76
N ARG A 45 2.05 -12.75 -4.60
CA ARG A 45 2.36 -11.66 -5.53
C ARG A 45 2.78 -10.44 -4.75
N CYS A 46 3.91 -9.86 -5.14
CA CYS A 46 4.45 -8.65 -4.53
C CYS A 46 4.73 -7.60 -5.61
N MET A 47 4.64 -6.33 -5.23
CA MET A 47 5.10 -5.22 -6.05
C MET A 47 5.74 -4.14 -5.19
N ARG A 48 6.74 -3.46 -5.75
CA ARG A 48 7.14 -2.13 -5.28
C ARG A 48 6.09 -1.15 -5.78
N VAL A 49 5.43 -0.48 -4.85
CA VAL A 49 4.34 0.44 -5.17
C VAL A 49 4.93 1.69 -5.81
N SER A 50 4.32 2.14 -6.91
CA SER A 50 4.72 3.37 -7.62
C SER A 50 3.64 4.42 -7.60
N SER A 51 2.36 4.03 -7.51
CA SER A 51 1.26 4.97 -7.33
C SER A 51 0.03 4.28 -6.77
N VAL A 52 -0.75 5.03 -6.01
CA VAL A 52 -2.01 4.63 -5.41
C VAL A 52 -3.04 5.69 -5.77
N HIS A 53 -4.16 5.26 -6.32
CA HIS A 53 -5.27 6.14 -6.64
C HIS A 53 -6.47 5.70 -5.81
N ILE A 54 -7.04 6.63 -5.06
CA ILE A 54 -8.29 6.45 -4.32
C ILE A 54 -9.46 6.99 -5.15
N TRP A 55 -10.70 6.81 -4.69
CA TRP A 55 -11.84 7.47 -5.32
C TRP A 55 -11.77 8.99 -5.07
N PRO A 56 -12.12 9.86 -6.02
CA PRO A 56 -12.53 9.61 -7.42
C PRO A 56 -11.35 9.61 -8.42
N GLN A 57 -10.10 9.50 -7.95
CA GLN A 57 -8.88 9.66 -8.76
C GLN A 57 -8.69 8.56 -9.82
N TYR A 58 -9.20 7.34 -9.59
CA TYR A 58 -9.20 6.31 -10.63
C TYR A 58 -10.47 6.40 -11.49
N ASN A 59 -10.32 6.11 -12.78
CA ASN A 59 -11.42 6.19 -13.74
C ASN A 59 -12.54 5.16 -13.45
N GLN A 60 -13.80 5.58 -13.60
CA GLN A 60 -15.00 4.76 -13.47
C GLN A 60 -14.96 3.46 -14.27
N LYS A 61 -14.33 3.44 -15.46
CA LYS A 61 -14.15 2.21 -16.27
C LYS A 61 -13.42 1.07 -15.55
N HIS A 62 -12.74 1.36 -14.44
CA HIS A 62 -12.06 0.37 -13.61
C HIS A 62 -12.97 -0.30 -12.58
N VAL A 63 -14.25 0.06 -12.50
CA VAL A 63 -15.27 -0.61 -11.68
C VAL A 63 -16.50 -0.88 -12.54
N THR A 64 -17.26 -1.91 -12.19
CA THR A 64 -18.51 -2.27 -12.89
C THR A 64 -19.74 -1.85 -12.11
N GLU A 65 -19.60 -1.59 -10.81
CA GLU A 65 -20.68 -1.13 -9.95
C GLU A 65 -20.90 0.38 -10.06
N ASN A 66 -21.96 0.87 -9.40
CA ASN A 66 -22.21 2.30 -9.28
C ASN A 66 -21.00 3.01 -8.65
N PHE A 67 -20.49 4.03 -9.37
CA PHE A 67 -19.27 4.74 -8.99
C PHE A 67 -19.40 5.51 -7.68
N ASP A 68 -20.62 5.87 -7.28
CA ASP A 68 -20.91 6.59 -6.03
C ASP A 68 -21.22 5.67 -4.85
N SER A 69 -21.18 4.35 -5.06
CA SER A 69 -21.38 3.38 -3.98
C SER A 69 -20.23 3.39 -2.97
N VAL A 70 -20.55 3.18 -1.69
CA VAL A 70 -19.55 3.09 -0.61
C VAL A 70 -18.49 2.03 -0.92
N ALA A 71 -18.88 0.89 -1.48
CA ALA A 71 -17.96 -0.18 -1.87
C ALA A 71 -16.93 0.29 -2.92
N VAL A 72 -17.33 1.14 -3.86
CA VAL A 72 -16.40 1.76 -4.81
C VAL A 72 -15.53 2.78 -4.09
N LYS A 73 -16.07 3.64 -3.22
CA LYS A 73 -15.24 4.64 -2.52
C LYS A 73 -14.19 4.03 -1.59
N LEU A 74 -14.44 2.85 -1.04
CA LEU A 74 -13.48 2.03 -0.28
C LEU A 74 -12.59 1.14 -1.18
N THR A 75 -12.58 1.37 -2.49
CA THR A 75 -11.70 0.68 -3.44
C THR A 75 -10.50 1.56 -3.78
N VAL A 76 -9.34 0.95 -3.89
CA VAL A 76 -8.10 1.60 -4.33
C VAL A 76 -7.50 0.92 -5.53
N ARG A 77 -6.85 1.73 -6.37
CA ARG A 77 -6.05 1.27 -7.49
C ARG A 77 -4.56 1.45 -7.19
N VAL A 78 -3.89 0.34 -6.91
CA VAL A 78 -2.45 0.30 -6.64
C VAL A 78 -1.72 -0.10 -7.93
N LYS A 79 -0.70 0.67 -8.32
CA LYS A 79 0.22 0.31 -9.40
C LYS A 79 1.63 0.14 -8.87
N GLY A 80 2.40 -0.72 -9.53
CA GLY A 80 3.76 -1.00 -9.10
C GLY A 80 4.53 -1.87 -10.06
N ILE A 81 5.81 -2.07 -9.74
CA ILE A 81 6.70 -2.99 -10.47
C ILE A 81 6.73 -4.31 -9.70
N PRO A 82 6.58 -5.47 -10.37
CA PRO A 82 6.70 -6.77 -9.74
C PRO A 82 7.97 -6.92 -8.92
N ALA A 83 7.79 -7.43 -7.71
CA ALA A 83 8.87 -7.72 -6.78
C ALA A 83 8.81 -9.17 -6.31
N LYS A 84 9.94 -9.71 -5.88
CA LYS A 84 10.04 -10.93 -5.09
C LYS A 84 10.55 -10.56 -3.72
N ILE A 85 9.86 -11.06 -2.68
CA ILE A 85 10.26 -10.87 -1.30
C ILE A 85 10.86 -12.20 -0.81
N ARG A 86 12.02 -12.11 -0.18
CA ARG A 86 12.59 -13.18 0.64
C ARG A 86 12.61 -12.69 2.09
N VAL A 87 12.22 -13.56 3.00
CA VAL A 87 12.27 -13.27 4.44
C VAL A 87 13.34 -14.17 5.04
N ARG A 88 14.27 -13.60 5.79
CA ARG A 88 15.20 -14.33 6.64
C ARG A 88 15.00 -13.90 8.07
N GLU A 89 15.12 -14.83 9.00
CA GLU A 89 15.19 -14.50 10.42
C GLU A 89 16.67 -14.32 10.78
N ALA A 90 16.99 -13.17 11.36
CA ALA A 90 18.31 -12.87 11.87
C ALA A 90 18.24 -12.81 13.40
N ARG A 91 19.29 -13.30 14.08
CA ARG A 91 19.40 -13.13 15.53
C ARG A 91 19.86 -11.70 15.82
N SER A 92 19.15 -10.98 16.67
CA SER A 92 19.59 -9.70 17.23
C SER A 92 19.74 -9.81 18.75
N ALA A 93 20.33 -8.79 19.37
CA ALA A 93 20.46 -8.70 20.82
C ALA A 93 19.10 -8.69 21.56
N THR A 94 18.00 -8.32 20.87
CA THR A 94 16.65 -8.22 21.44
C THR A 94 15.74 -9.38 21.02
N GLY A 95 16.26 -10.39 20.32
CA GLY A 95 15.50 -11.55 19.84
C GLY A 95 15.56 -11.75 18.32
N PRO A 96 14.81 -12.72 17.79
CA PRO A 96 14.75 -12.95 16.34
C PRO A 96 14.07 -11.77 15.63
N VAL A 97 14.73 -11.23 14.61
CA VAL A 97 14.23 -10.14 13.77
C VAL A 97 14.03 -10.64 12.34
N LYS A 98 12.89 -10.30 11.74
CA LYS A 98 12.62 -10.60 10.32
C LYS A 98 13.30 -9.56 9.44
N VAL A 99 14.19 -10.01 8.58
CA VAL A 99 14.84 -9.19 7.55
C VAL A 99 14.21 -9.50 6.21
N TYR A 100 13.66 -8.47 5.58
CA TYR A 100 13.01 -8.55 4.28
C TYR A 100 13.98 -8.13 3.19
N HIS A 101 14.19 -9.02 2.21
CA HIS A 101 14.98 -8.74 1.02
C HIS A 101 14.07 -8.68 -0.20
N CYS A 102 14.12 -7.56 -0.92
CA CYS A 102 13.30 -7.32 -2.09
C CYS A 102 14.17 -7.33 -3.35
N THR A 103 13.79 -8.13 -4.33
CA THR A 103 14.35 -8.05 -5.68
C THR A 103 13.27 -7.65 -6.68
N MET A 104 13.63 -6.73 -7.57
CA MET A 104 12.73 -6.20 -8.58
C MET A 104 13.28 -6.53 -9.96
N LYS A 105 12.39 -6.71 -10.93
CA LYS A 105 12.79 -6.60 -12.34
C LYS A 105 13.12 -5.12 -12.61
N GLY A 106 14.07 -4.86 -13.50
CA GLY A 106 14.54 -3.50 -13.84
C GLY A 106 13.41 -2.55 -14.30
N PRO A 107 13.73 -1.27 -14.56
CA PRO A 107 12.75 -0.23 -14.86
C PRO A 107 11.81 -0.55 -16.05
N GLU A 108 12.25 -1.41 -16.97
CA GLU A 108 11.50 -1.87 -18.15
C GLU A 108 10.41 -2.91 -17.82
N ALA A 109 10.33 -3.36 -16.56
CA ALA A 109 9.35 -4.34 -16.16
C ALA A 109 7.91 -3.82 -16.32
N VAL A 110 7.07 -4.64 -16.94
CA VAL A 110 5.63 -4.35 -17.10
C VAL A 110 5.03 -4.04 -15.74
N LYS A 111 4.43 -2.86 -15.61
CA LYS A 111 3.77 -2.41 -14.38
C LYS A 111 2.51 -3.22 -14.15
N HIS A 112 2.32 -3.66 -12.91
CA HIS A 112 1.09 -4.31 -12.47
C HIS A 112 0.15 -3.28 -11.86
N ALA A 113 -1.15 -3.53 -12.01
CA ALA A 113 -2.19 -2.78 -11.31
C ALA A 113 -3.11 -3.75 -10.55
N TRP A 114 -3.43 -3.41 -9.31
CA TRP A 114 -4.42 -4.10 -8.49
C TRP A 114 -5.57 -3.15 -8.17
N MET A 115 -6.80 -3.66 -8.24
CA MET A 115 -7.97 -3.05 -7.63
C MET A 115 -8.24 -3.81 -6.34
N LEU A 116 -8.16 -3.12 -5.21
CA LEU A 116 -8.32 -3.68 -3.86
C LEU A 116 -9.47 -2.95 -3.18
N ARG A 117 -10.43 -3.70 -2.66
CA ARG A 117 -11.59 -3.16 -1.93
C ARG A 117 -11.48 -3.54 -0.46
N PHE A 118 -11.58 -2.55 0.41
CA PHE A 118 -11.58 -2.73 1.86
C PHE A 118 -13.01 -2.95 2.35
N ARG A 119 -13.14 -3.67 3.47
CA ARG A 119 -14.46 -3.97 4.07
C ARG A 119 -14.94 -2.85 4.98
N SER A 120 -14.00 -2.13 5.59
CA SER A 120 -14.30 -1.04 6.51
C SER A 120 -13.48 0.21 6.18
N TYR A 121 -13.96 1.36 6.67
CA TYR A 121 -13.26 2.62 6.52
C TYR A 121 -11.97 2.64 7.32
N GLU A 122 -11.95 2.02 8.49
CA GLU A 122 -10.79 1.96 9.39
C GLU A 122 -9.61 1.20 8.75
N GLU A 123 -9.87 0.04 8.13
CA GLU A 123 -8.85 -0.70 7.39
C GLU A 123 -8.36 0.08 6.17
N PHE A 124 -9.29 0.74 5.47
CA PHE A 124 -8.98 1.58 4.31
C PHE A 124 -8.07 2.74 4.71
N GLU A 125 -8.43 3.49 5.74
CA GLU A 125 -7.67 4.63 6.26
C GLU A 125 -6.29 4.18 6.75
N GLY A 126 -6.22 3.11 7.54
CA GLY A 126 -4.95 2.55 8.02
C GLY A 126 -4.01 2.19 6.87
N ALA A 127 -4.53 1.54 5.84
CA ALA A 127 -3.75 1.24 4.63
C ALA A 127 -3.31 2.51 3.88
N MET A 128 -4.16 3.54 3.80
CA MET A 128 -3.81 4.78 3.09
C MET A 128 -2.68 5.54 3.79
N ARG A 129 -2.70 5.59 5.13
CA ARG A 129 -1.59 6.16 5.92
C ARG A 129 -0.27 5.43 5.64
N LEU A 130 -0.31 4.10 5.53
CA LEU A 130 0.88 3.32 5.18
C LEU A 130 1.37 3.59 3.77
N PHE A 131 0.48 3.66 2.77
CA PHE A 131 0.85 4.01 1.41
C PHE A 131 1.44 5.42 1.33
N GLN A 132 0.90 6.39 2.07
CA GLN A 132 1.45 7.74 2.14
C GLN A 132 2.85 7.76 2.78
N ALA A 133 3.07 6.95 3.81
CA ALA A 133 4.37 6.81 4.47
C ALA A 133 5.41 6.04 3.64
N MET A 134 5.03 5.43 2.51
CA MET A 134 5.97 4.71 1.67
C MET A 134 6.88 5.67 0.90
N LYS A 135 8.20 5.41 0.96
CA LYS A 135 9.19 6.19 0.21
C LYS A 135 9.27 5.70 -1.24
N VAL A 136 8.89 6.57 -2.17
CA VAL A 136 9.23 6.42 -3.61
C VAL A 136 10.67 6.89 -3.76
N SER A 137 11.62 5.98 -3.59
CA SER A 137 12.99 6.25 -4.00
C SER A 137 13.13 5.81 -5.44
N ASP A 138 13.30 6.77 -6.35
CA ASP A 138 13.69 6.53 -7.75
C ASP A 138 15.14 6.02 -7.87
N GLN A 139 15.85 5.90 -6.74
CA GLN A 139 17.17 5.28 -6.70
C GLN A 139 17.06 3.77 -6.95
N HIS A 140 17.45 3.41 -8.17
CA HIS A 140 17.83 2.09 -8.63
C HIS A 140 19.13 1.61 -7.98
N SER A 141 19.19 1.53 -6.65
CA SER A 141 20.25 0.80 -5.96
C SER A 141 19.74 -0.59 -5.60
N SER A 142 20.28 -1.59 -6.30
CA SER A 142 20.33 -2.96 -5.81
C SER A 142 20.87 -2.96 -4.37
N LEU A 143 20.17 -3.65 -3.47
CA LEU A 143 20.36 -3.73 -2.00
C LEU A 143 19.86 -2.51 -1.20
N ALA A 144 18.56 -2.50 -0.90
CA ALA A 144 18.07 -1.86 0.31
C ALA A 144 18.01 -2.91 1.44
N THR A 145 19.04 -2.91 2.31
CA THR A 145 19.01 -3.66 3.57
C THR A 145 18.45 -2.75 4.65
N SER A 146 17.17 -2.91 4.99
CA SER A 146 16.61 -2.24 6.18
C SER A 146 16.77 -3.15 7.38
N ALA A 147 17.74 -2.83 8.25
CA ALA A 147 17.78 -3.34 9.62
C ALA A 147 17.05 -2.33 10.51
N GLU A 148 15.99 -2.78 11.17
CA GLU A 148 15.25 -1.94 12.11
C GLU A 148 16.01 -1.88 13.44
N THR A 149 16.80 -0.82 13.62
CA THR A 149 17.52 -0.52 14.86
C THR A 149 17.05 0.83 15.39
N ARG A 150 16.42 0.84 16.57
CA ARG A 150 16.16 2.07 17.35
C ARG A 150 17.51 2.68 17.75
N ARG A 151 17.77 3.93 17.35
CA ARG A 151 18.96 4.71 17.75
C ARG A 151 18.87 5.19 19.21
N PRO A 152 20.01 5.27 19.91
CA PRO A 152 20.31 6.37 20.82
C PRO A 152 21.13 7.46 20.10
N ALA A 153 21.01 8.69 20.61
CA ALA A 153 21.62 9.92 20.09
C ALA A 153 23.07 10.13 20.54
N GLN A 154 23.90 10.70 19.65
CA GLN A 154 25.15 11.49 19.82
C GLN A 154 25.75 11.61 18.40
N GLY A 155 26.23 12.72 17.83
CA GLY A 155 26.86 13.95 18.32
C GLY A 155 28.22 14.05 17.58
N GLY A 156 28.47 15.10 16.79
CA GLY A 156 29.79 15.39 16.20
C GLY A 156 29.81 15.90 14.74
N GLU A 157 30.66 16.88 14.49
CA GLU A 157 30.70 17.92 13.43
C GLU A 157 31.19 17.56 12.01
N GLU A 158 30.62 18.29 11.04
CA GLU A 158 31.22 19.10 9.93
C GLU A 158 32.29 18.49 8.99
N THR A 159 31.99 18.40 7.68
CA THR A 159 32.83 18.94 6.58
C THR A 159 32.04 19.05 5.27
N THR A 160 32.21 20.19 4.60
CA THR A 160 31.62 20.69 3.36
C THR A 160 31.91 19.84 2.12
N ALA A 161 30.89 19.58 1.30
CA ALA A 161 31.02 19.35 -0.13
C ALA A 161 29.72 19.83 -0.81
N GLU A 162 29.80 21.01 -1.42
CA GLU A 162 28.77 21.53 -2.33
C GLU A 162 28.70 20.61 -3.55
N GLY A 163 27.78 19.64 -3.50
CA GLY A 163 27.32 18.87 -4.64
C GLY A 163 25.88 19.27 -4.90
N GLU A 164 25.67 20.00 -6.00
CA GLU A 164 24.41 20.39 -6.61
C GLU A 164 23.29 19.37 -6.33
N ILE A 165 22.50 19.65 -5.28
CA ILE A 165 21.36 18.82 -4.89
C ILE A 165 20.24 19.16 -5.87
N ASP A 166 20.26 18.49 -7.03
CA ASP A 166 19.08 18.41 -7.87
C ASP A 166 17.99 17.80 -6.97
N ALA A 167 17.04 18.64 -6.57
CA ALA A 167 16.01 18.34 -5.60
C ALA A 167 15.09 17.28 -6.22
N LEU A 168 15.48 16.00 -6.06
CA LEU A 168 14.69 14.83 -6.39
C LEU A 168 13.41 14.88 -5.55
N LEU A 169 12.39 15.55 -6.09
CA LEU A 169 11.07 15.65 -5.50
C LEU A 169 10.62 14.23 -5.18
N GLN A 170 10.55 13.90 -3.89
CA GLN A 170 9.90 12.68 -3.42
C GLN A 170 8.47 12.71 -3.96
N ARG A 171 8.22 11.96 -5.03
CA ARG A 171 6.87 11.87 -5.59
C ARG A 171 6.00 11.16 -4.57
N SER A 172 4.95 11.85 -4.11
CA SER A 172 3.93 11.24 -3.25
C SER A 172 3.32 10.01 -3.93
N MET A 173 3.16 8.91 -3.19
CA MET A 173 2.50 7.70 -3.71
C MET A 173 1.02 7.92 -4.01
N ILE A 174 0.37 8.80 -3.26
CA ILE A 174 -1.03 9.18 -3.45
C ILE A 174 -1.02 10.60 -4.03
N PRO A 175 -1.56 10.81 -5.24
CA PRO A 175 -1.67 12.15 -5.80
C PRO A 175 -2.53 13.06 -4.90
N GLY A 176 -2.02 14.26 -4.61
CA GLY A 176 -2.73 15.28 -3.83
C GLY A 176 -2.65 15.12 -2.32
N ASP A 177 -3.48 15.88 -1.62
CA ASP A 177 -3.64 15.83 -0.16
C ASP A 177 -4.54 14.64 0.20
N LEU A 178 -3.96 13.65 0.91
CA LEU A 178 -4.70 12.46 1.33
C LEU A 178 -5.91 12.83 2.19
N ASN A 179 -5.77 13.77 3.12
CA ASN A 179 -6.85 14.11 4.05
C ASN A 179 -8.07 14.63 3.30
N LYS A 180 -7.84 15.54 2.33
CA LYS A 180 -8.90 16.05 1.43
C LYS A 180 -9.56 14.94 0.60
N GLY A 181 -8.80 13.91 0.23
CA GLY A 181 -9.35 12.75 -0.48
C GLY A 181 -10.16 11.81 0.41
N LEU A 182 -9.81 11.71 1.70
CA LEU A 182 -10.46 10.83 2.67
C LEU A 182 -11.76 11.40 3.26
N GLU A 183 -11.85 12.72 3.44
CA GLU A 183 -13.02 13.40 4.00
C GLU A 183 -14.36 13.01 3.34
N PRO A 184 -14.54 13.10 2.01
CA PRO A 184 -15.81 12.75 1.38
C PRO A 184 -16.15 11.26 1.50
N ILE A 185 -15.13 10.39 1.64
CA ILE A 185 -15.30 8.95 1.80
C ILE A 185 -15.78 8.65 3.24
N CYS A 186 -15.16 9.30 4.22
CA CYS A 186 -15.54 9.19 5.64
C CYS A 186 -16.99 9.63 5.87
N ALA A 187 -17.33 10.82 5.38
CA ALA A 187 -18.66 11.41 5.57
C ALA A 187 -19.77 10.51 5.02
N GLN A 188 -19.58 9.94 3.82
CA GLN A 188 -20.59 9.04 3.25
C GLN A 188 -20.66 7.70 4.00
N TRP A 189 -19.53 7.14 4.41
CA TRP A 189 -19.53 5.88 5.17
C TRP A 189 -20.29 6.02 6.51
N GLN A 190 -20.10 7.14 7.21
CA GLN A 190 -20.84 7.46 8.43
C GLN A 190 -22.35 7.57 8.17
N GLN A 191 -22.77 8.24 7.09
CA GLN A 191 -24.18 8.34 6.72
C GLN A 191 -24.82 6.97 6.41
N THR A 192 -24.08 6.06 5.78
CA THR A 192 -24.58 4.71 5.49
C THR A 192 -24.79 3.90 6.76
N ARG A 193 -23.86 3.95 7.72
CA ARG A 193 -24.02 3.27 9.01
C ARG A 193 -25.23 3.76 9.79
N LEU A 194 -25.43 5.09 9.87
CA LEU A 194 -26.59 5.65 10.57
C LEU A 194 -27.92 5.15 9.99
N LYS A 195 -28.02 5.05 8.66
CA LYS A 195 -29.22 4.53 7.99
C LYS A 195 -29.45 3.03 8.26
N GLU A 196 -28.38 2.24 8.30
CA GLU A 196 -28.46 0.81 8.61
C GLU A 196 -28.94 0.58 10.06
N ASP A 197 -28.44 1.37 11.01
CA ASP A 197 -28.84 1.31 12.42
C ASP A 197 -30.29 1.76 12.67
N GLU A 198 -30.81 2.69 11.86
CA GLU A 198 -32.22 3.09 11.90
C GLU A 198 -33.14 1.99 11.35
N CYS A 199 -32.74 1.34 10.25
CA CYS A 199 -33.51 0.27 9.61
C CYS A 199 -33.54 -1.02 10.46
N ALA A 200 -32.50 -1.29 11.25
CA ALA A 200 -32.43 -2.44 12.13
C ALA A 200 -33.30 -2.33 13.40
N LYS A 201 -33.89 -1.16 13.67
CA LYS A 201 -34.74 -0.90 14.85
C LYS A 201 -36.25 -0.98 14.57
N THR A 202 -36.63 -1.17 13.32
CA THR A 202 -38.02 -1.39 12.85
C THR A 202 -38.28 -2.85 12.56
#